data_AF-A0A9Q2WHL4-F1
#
_entry.id   AF-A0A9Q2WHL4-F1
#
_cell.length_a   1.000
_cell.length_b   1.000
_cell.length_c   1.000
_cell.angle_alpha   90.00
_cell.angle_beta   90.00
_cell.angle_gamma   90.00
#
_symmetry.space_group_name_H-M   'P 1'
#
loop_
_entity.id
_entity.type
_entity.pdbx_description
1 polymer ?
#
loop_
_entity_poly.entity_id
_entity_poly.type
_entity_poly.pdbx_seq_one_letter_code
_entity_poly.pdbx_strand_id
1 'polypeptide(L)'
;MPRKPSKSIDEQLYEAKLKAIEIDEEYRTQLYLETMPTTNPSYQYCYATSNFTIPAEQQSIDAWLRAVIKHMASRRPGHGGEVTKALLISIPTDLKTIGMDAWIDYETRKLKKRAASRVRKEK
;
A
#
# COMPACT_ATOMS: atom_id res chain seq x y z
N MET A 1 31.93 8.02 20.22
CA MET A 1 30.81 8.02 21.20
C MET A 1 29.62 7.33 20.56
N PRO A 2 29.04 6.28 21.16
CA PRO A 2 27.81 5.69 20.63
C PRO A 2 26.71 6.75 20.73
N ARG A 3 26.05 7.05 19.61
CA ARG A 3 24.95 8.02 19.56
C ARG A 3 23.86 7.52 20.48
N LYS A 4 23.44 8.33 21.48
CA LYS A 4 22.23 8.04 22.24
C LYS A 4 21.07 7.90 21.24
N PRO A 5 20.28 6.83 21.28
CA PRO A 5 19.11 6.71 20.43
C PRO A 5 18.20 7.91 20.68
N SER A 6 17.80 8.61 19.62
CA SER A 6 17.01 9.84 19.72
C SER A 6 15.54 9.59 20.10
N LYS A 7 15.13 8.32 20.25
CA LYS A 7 13.76 7.88 20.47
C LYS A 7 13.69 6.88 21.61
N SER A 8 12.59 6.88 22.33
CA SER A 8 12.34 5.92 23.41
C SER A 8 12.26 4.48 22.87
N ILE A 9 12.44 3.47 23.73
CA ILE A 9 12.34 2.05 23.33
C ILE A 9 10.92 1.76 22.82
N ASP A 10 9.90 2.31 23.48
CA ASP A 10 8.50 2.12 23.09
C ASP A 10 8.19 2.75 21.72
N GLU A 11 8.75 3.92 21.42
CA GLU A 11 8.65 4.54 20.09
C GLU A 11 9.30 3.68 19.01
N GLN A 12 10.47 3.09 19.29
CA GLN A 12 11.15 2.21 18.34
C GLN A 12 10.36 0.92 18.07
N LEU A 13 9.80 0.31 19.12
CA LEU A 13 8.94 -0.87 18.99
C LEU A 13 7.68 -0.55 18.18
N TYR A 14 7.09 0.62 18.41
CA TYR A 14 5.94 1.08 17.65
C TYR A 14 6.25 1.28 16.16
N GLU A 15 7.37 1.96 15.85
CA GLU A 15 7.82 2.16 14.46
C GLU A 15 8.13 0.83 13.75
N ALA A 16 8.72 -0.13 14.47
CA ALA A 16 8.99 -1.46 13.94
C ALA A 16 7.69 -2.20 13.59
N LYS A 17 6.66 -2.13 14.45
CA LYS A 17 5.35 -2.75 14.20
C LYS A 17 4.67 -2.15 12.96
N LEU A 18 4.66 -0.83 12.84
CA LEU A 18 4.10 -0.17 11.66
C LEU A 18 4.82 -0.57 10.38
N LYS A 19 6.15 -0.62 10.42
CA LYS A 19 6.95 -1.05 9.27
C LYS A 19 6.70 -2.51 8.88
N ALA A 20 6.46 -3.40 9.86
CA ALA A 20 6.08 -4.77 9.58
C ALA A 20 4.73 -4.86 8.86
N ILE A 21 3.75 -4.05 9.27
CA ILE A 21 2.45 -3.95 8.57
C ILE A 21 2.64 -3.46 7.14
N GLU A 22 3.46 -2.41 6.92
CA GLU A 22 3.72 -1.91 5.57
C GLU A 22 4.37 -2.96 4.66
N ILE A 23 5.34 -3.71 5.19
CA ILE A 23 6.02 -4.77 4.43
C ILE A 23 5.03 -5.90 4.07
N ASP A 24 4.15 -6.29 4.99
CA ASP A 24 3.11 -7.29 4.71
C ASP A 24 2.13 -6.80 3.64
N GLU A 25 1.67 -5.55 3.72
CA GLU A 25 0.81 -4.95 2.69
C GLU A 25 1.51 -4.90 1.32
N GLU A 26 2.79 -4.52 1.28
CA GLU A 26 3.58 -4.47 0.06
C GLU A 26 3.78 -5.86 -0.54
N TYR A 27 4.11 -6.84 0.30
CA TYR A 27 4.27 -8.24 -0.10
C TYR A 27 2.99 -8.79 -0.72
N ARG A 28 1.85 -8.67 -0.05
CA ARG A 28 0.56 -9.15 -0.59
C ARG A 28 0.17 -8.42 -1.86
N THR A 29 0.41 -7.11 -1.92
CA THR A 29 0.18 -6.33 -3.15
C THR A 29 1.04 -6.86 -4.30
N GLN A 30 2.28 -7.25 -4.03
CA GLN A 30 3.19 -7.79 -5.04
C GLN A 30 2.70 -9.13 -5.59
N LEU A 31 2.19 -10.01 -4.74
CA LEU A 31 1.58 -11.28 -5.18
C LEU A 31 0.47 -11.04 -6.21
N TYR A 32 -0.42 -10.08 -5.95
CA TYR A 32 -1.45 -9.72 -6.92
C TYR A 32 -0.92 -8.99 -8.15
N LEU A 33 0.16 -8.22 -8.05
CA LEU A 33 0.77 -7.59 -9.22
C LEU A 33 1.30 -8.62 -10.22
N GLU A 34 1.81 -9.75 -9.74
CA GLU A 34 2.31 -10.84 -10.57
C GLU A 34 1.20 -11.56 -11.34
N THR A 35 -0.05 -11.47 -10.88
CA THR A 35 -1.22 -12.00 -11.59
C THR A 35 -1.79 -11.02 -12.60
N MET A 36 -1.27 -9.79 -12.69
CA MET A 36 -1.80 -8.76 -13.58
C MET A 36 -1.42 -9.03 -15.04
N PRO A 37 -2.31 -8.71 -15.99
CA PRO A 37 -2.07 -8.98 -17.39
C PRO A 37 -0.95 -8.10 -17.98
N THR A 38 -0.07 -8.68 -18.78
CA THR A 38 1.08 -7.98 -19.38
C THR A 38 0.77 -7.30 -20.71
N THR A 39 -0.23 -7.77 -21.45
CA THR A 39 -0.69 -7.18 -22.72
C THR A 39 -1.98 -6.39 -22.53
N ASN A 40 -2.47 -5.65 -23.55
CA ASN A 40 -3.80 -5.01 -23.50
C ASN A 40 -4.84 -6.09 -23.26
N PRO A 41 -5.36 -6.22 -22.04
CA PRO A 41 -6.08 -7.43 -21.72
C PRO A 41 -7.50 -7.31 -22.29
N SER A 42 -7.89 -8.29 -23.09
CA SER A 42 -9.30 -8.65 -23.26
C SER A 42 -9.90 -9.14 -21.94
N TYR A 43 -9.05 -9.55 -20.99
CA TYR A 43 -9.39 -10.06 -19.67
C TYR A 43 -9.57 -8.95 -18.64
N GLN A 44 -10.74 -8.91 -18.04
CA GLN A 44 -11.07 -7.99 -16.96
C GLN A 44 -10.19 -8.29 -15.74
N TYR A 45 -9.79 -7.26 -15.00
CA TYR A 45 -9.21 -7.42 -13.67
C TYR A 45 -10.22 -8.19 -12.82
N CYS A 46 -10.00 -9.50 -12.67
CA CYS A 46 -10.90 -10.39 -11.95
C CYS A 46 -10.20 -10.92 -10.71
N TYR A 47 -10.80 -10.64 -9.55
CA TYR A 47 -10.30 -11.10 -8.25
C TYR A 47 -10.23 -12.63 -8.20
N ALA A 48 -11.30 -13.32 -8.61
CA ALA A 48 -11.37 -14.78 -8.58
C ALA A 48 -10.26 -15.43 -9.42
N THR A 49 -10.00 -14.92 -10.62
CA THR A 49 -8.93 -15.42 -11.48
C THR A 49 -7.55 -15.19 -10.87
N SER A 50 -7.34 -14.04 -10.25
CA SER A 50 -6.07 -13.70 -9.58
C SER A 50 -5.80 -14.65 -8.39
N ASN A 51 -6.85 -15.09 -7.69
CA ASN A 51 -6.71 -15.96 -6.52
C ASN A 51 -6.30 -17.40 -6.83
N PHE A 52 -6.40 -17.87 -8.08
CA PHE A 52 -6.00 -19.24 -8.42
C PHE A 52 -4.51 -19.51 -8.15
N THR A 53 -3.67 -18.48 -8.19
CA THR A 53 -2.22 -18.61 -7.99
C THR A 53 -1.76 -18.13 -6.61
N ILE A 54 -2.69 -17.71 -5.73
CA ILE A 54 -2.38 -17.10 -4.43
C ILE A 54 -2.91 -17.98 -3.29
N PRO A 55 -2.06 -18.39 -2.32
CA PRO A 55 -2.49 -19.15 -1.14
C PRO A 55 -3.64 -18.48 -0.39
N ALA A 56 -4.58 -19.27 0.14
CA ALA A 56 -5.82 -18.76 0.74
C ALA A 56 -5.57 -17.76 1.89
N GLU A 57 -4.52 -17.99 2.69
CA GLU A 57 -4.12 -17.14 3.82
C GLU A 57 -3.62 -15.75 3.39
N GLN A 58 -3.22 -15.63 2.13
CA GLN A 58 -2.68 -14.41 1.53
C GLN A 58 -3.70 -13.68 0.65
N GLN A 59 -4.87 -14.28 0.39
CA GLN A 59 -5.91 -13.67 -0.41
C GLN A 59 -6.48 -12.42 0.30
N SER A 60 -6.55 -11.33 -0.44
CA SER A 60 -6.99 -10.04 0.09
C SER A 60 -7.51 -9.14 -1.02
N ILE A 61 -8.76 -8.72 -0.90
CA ILE A 61 -9.37 -7.74 -1.81
C ILE A 61 -8.57 -6.43 -1.80
N ASP A 62 -8.10 -6.00 -0.63
CA ASP A 62 -7.36 -4.76 -0.51
C ASP A 62 -6.00 -4.83 -1.22
N ALA A 63 -5.29 -5.94 -1.09
CA ALA A 63 -4.04 -6.16 -1.82
C ALA A 63 -4.28 -6.22 -3.34
N TRP A 64 -5.36 -6.87 -3.77
CA TRP A 64 -5.78 -6.90 -5.17
C TRP A 64 -6.08 -5.49 -5.71
N LEU A 65 -6.87 -4.69 -4.99
CA LEU A 65 -7.18 -3.31 -5.38
C LEU A 65 -5.93 -2.41 -5.43
N ARG A 66 -5.02 -2.54 -4.44
CA ARG A 66 -3.72 -1.85 -4.48
C ARG A 66 -2.92 -2.23 -5.72
N ALA A 67 -2.91 -3.51 -6.08
CA ALA A 67 -2.21 -4.01 -7.26
C ALA A 67 -2.81 -3.49 -8.55
N VAL A 68 -4.15 -3.45 -8.68
CA VAL A 68 -4.84 -2.84 -9.82
C VAL A 68 -4.47 -1.36 -9.95
N ILE A 69 -4.54 -0.58 -8.87
CA ILE A 69 -4.17 0.84 -8.88
C ILE A 69 -2.72 1.02 -9.38
N LYS A 70 -1.77 0.24 -8.83
CA LYS A 70 -0.35 0.30 -9.21
C LYS A 70 -0.14 -0.12 -10.67
N HIS A 71 -0.78 -1.19 -11.12
CA HIS A 71 -0.64 -1.71 -12.47
C HIS A 71 -1.20 -0.70 -13.50
N MET A 72 -2.41 -0.18 -13.29
CA MET A 72 -3.02 0.85 -14.12
C MET A 72 -2.17 2.12 -14.18
N ALA A 73 -1.57 2.54 -13.05
CA ALA A 73 -0.70 3.71 -12.98
C ALA A 73 0.64 3.53 -13.72
N SER A 74 1.13 2.29 -13.82
CA SER A 74 2.40 1.97 -14.47
C SER A 74 2.30 1.89 -16.00
N ARG A 75 1.08 1.70 -16.53
CA ARG A 75 0.81 1.55 -17.95
C ARG A 75 0.65 2.92 -18.62
N ARG A 76 1.00 2.99 -19.91
CA ARG A 76 0.85 4.21 -20.71
C ARG A 76 -0.64 4.47 -21.01
N PRO A 77 -1.07 5.75 -21.06
CA PRO A 77 -2.37 6.12 -21.61
C PRO A 77 -2.60 5.47 -22.98
N GLY A 78 -3.81 4.93 -23.21
CA GLY A 78 -4.15 4.21 -24.44
C GLY A 78 -3.73 2.73 -24.50
N HIS A 79 -2.92 2.26 -23.54
CA HIS A 79 -2.54 0.85 -23.40
C HIS A 79 -3.14 0.24 -22.13
N GLY A 80 -4.36 0.62 -21.78
CA GLY A 80 -5.05 0.13 -20.58
C GLY A 80 -4.53 0.72 -19.27
N GLY A 81 -3.77 1.82 -19.30
CA GLY A 81 -3.37 2.59 -18.13
C GLY A 81 -3.90 4.03 -18.19
N GLU A 82 -3.91 4.71 -17.04
CA GLU A 82 -4.24 6.13 -16.93
C GLU A 82 -3.57 6.75 -15.70
N VAL A 83 -3.37 8.07 -15.72
CA VAL A 83 -2.85 8.80 -14.57
C VAL A 83 -3.85 8.71 -13.41
N THR A 84 -3.39 8.16 -12.28
CA THR A 84 -4.19 8.09 -11.05
C THR A 84 -3.48 8.73 -9.86
N LYS A 85 -4.29 9.34 -8.99
CA LYS A 85 -3.87 9.81 -7.65
C LYS A 85 -4.48 8.97 -6.54
N ALA A 86 -5.18 7.89 -6.89
CA ALA A 86 -5.84 7.03 -5.93
C ALA A 86 -4.84 6.38 -4.97
N LEU A 87 -5.27 6.23 -3.72
CA LEU A 87 -4.62 5.43 -2.69
C LEU A 87 -5.72 4.63 -2.01
N LEU A 88 -5.47 3.33 -1.81
CA LEU A 88 -6.30 2.51 -0.94
C LEU A 88 -5.77 2.60 0.48
N ILE A 89 -6.68 2.82 1.43
CA ILE A 89 -6.39 2.84 2.87
C ILE A 89 -7.28 1.75 3.50
N SER A 90 -6.66 0.73 4.08
CA SER A 90 -7.36 -0.38 4.74
C SER A 90 -7.55 -0.08 6.22
N ILE A 91 -8.80 -0.04 6.69
CA ILE A 91 -9.07 0.15 8.12
C ILE A 91 -8.84 -1.18 8.85
N PRO A 92 -7.93 -1.25 9.83
CA PRO A 92 -7.71 -2.46 10.60
C PRO A 92 -8.90 -2.71 11.55
N THR A 93 -9.48 -3.91 11.50
CA THR A 93 -10.64 -4.29 12.33
C THR A 93 -10.26 -4.72 13.74
N ASP A 94 -9.00 -5.09 13.97
CA ASP A 94 -8.57 -5.78 15.19
C ASP A 94 -7.88 -4.86 16.20
N LEU A 95 -7.92 -3.55 15.96
CA LEU A 95 -7.31 -2.57 16.86
C LEU A 95 -8.31 -2.08 17.92
N LYS A 96 -7.85 -2.00 19.17
CA LYS A 96 -8.54 -1.25 20.22
C LYS A 96 -8.59 0.24 19.85
N THR A 97 -9.50 1.01 20.46
CA THR A 97 -9.70 2.46 20.19
C THR A 97 -8.39 3.26 20.14
N ILE A 98 -7.48 3.07 21.11
CA ILE A 98 -6.16 3.73 21.14
C ILE A 98 -5.30 3.36 19.91
N GLY A 99 -5.41 2.14 19.41
CA GLY A 99 -4.72 1.70 18.20
C GLY A 99 -5.33 2.28 16.92
N MET A 100 -6.64 2.52 16.90
CA MET A 100 -7.33 3.16 15.77
C MET A 100 -6.88 4.61 15.59
N ASP A 101 -6.82 5.40 16.67
CA ASP A 101 -6.35 6.80 16.61
C ASP A 101 -4.90 6.87 16.13
N ALA A 102 -4.04 5.99 16.66
CA ALA A 102 -2.65 5.92 16.28
C ALA A 102 -2.46 5.52 14.79
N TRP A 103 -3.32 4.64 14.27
CA TRP A 103 -3.36 4.27 12.86
C TRP A 103 -3.86 5.41 11.96
N ILE A 104 -4.91 6.14 12.36
CA ILE A 104 -5.40 7.32 11.64
C ILE A 104 -4.31 8.38 11.55
N ASP A 105 -3.62 8.64 12.66
CA ASP A 105 -2.49 9.58 12.70
C ASP A 105 -1.33 9.14 11.82
N TYR A 106 -1.09 7.85 11.73
CA TYR A 106 -0.09 7.27 10.85
C TYR A 106 -0.43 7.52 9.38
N GLU A 107 -1.62 7.12 8.94
CA GLU A 107 -2.07 7.28 7.56
C GLU A 107 -2.19 8.76 7.16
N THR A 108 -2.67 9.61 8.07
CA THR A 108 -2.73 11.06 7.85
C THR A 108 -1.34 11.66 7.62
N ARG A 109 -0.33 11.23 8.39
CA ARG A 109 1.07 11.67 8.18
C ARG A 109 1.61 11.23 6.82
N LYS A 110 1.32 9.98 6.41
CA LYS A 110 1.70 9.43 5.10
C LYS A 110 1.08 10.22 3.95
N LEU A 111 -0.22 10.51 4.04
CA LEU A 111 -0.95 11.33 3.08
C LEU A 111 -0.36 12.74 2.98
N LYS A 112 -0.14 13.41 4.12
CA LYS A 112 0.48 14.75 4.17
C LYS A 112 1.85 14.77 3.49
N LYS A 113 2.71 13.79 3.78
CA LYS A 113 4.05 13.68 3.16
C LYS A 113 3.96 13.54 1.64
N ARG A 114 3.02 12.72 1.14
CA ARG A 114 2.80 12.50 -0.29
C ARG A 114 2.20 13.71 -1.00
N ALA A 115 1.34 14.48 -0.32
CA ALA A 115 0.81 15.74 -0.83
C ALA A 115 1.91 16.82 -0.88
N ALA A 116 2.72 16.95 0.18
CA ALA A 116 3.77 17.96 0.29
C ALA A 116 4.94 17.74 -0.67
N SER A 117 5.34 16.48 -0.93
CA SER A 117 6.47 16.17 -1.82
C SER A 117 6.25 16.60 -3.28
N ARG A 118 5.02 16.98 -3.66
CA ARG A 118 4.66 17.47 -5.00
C ARG A 118 4.77 18.99 -5.16
N VAL A 119 4.99 19.75 -4.09
CA VAL A 119 5.34 21.18 -4.21
C VAL A 119 6.80 21.26 -4.65
N ARG A 120 7.06 21.05 -5.95
CA ARG A 120 8.32 21.47 -6.56
C ARG A 120 8.46 22.97 -6.28
N LYS A 121 9.58 23.39 -5.70
CA LYS A 121 9.97 24.81 -5.73
C LYS A 121 9.92 25.26 -7.18
N GLU A 122 8.96 26.10 -7.52
CA GLU A 122 9.02 26.92 -8.73
C GLU A 122 10.36 27.66 -8.67
N LYS A 123 11.18 27.45 -9.70
CA LYS A 123 12.39 28.24 -9.93
C LYS A 123 12.02 29.43 -10.79
#